data_AF-A0A3D6CKW6-F1
#
_entry.id   AF-A0A3D6CKW6-F1
#
_cell.length_a   1.000
_cell.length_b   1.000
_cell.length_c   1.000
_cell.angle_alpha   90.00
_cell.angle_beta   90.00
_cell.angle_gamma   90.00
#
_symmetry.space_group_name_H-M   'P 1'
#
loop_
_entity.id
_entity.type
_entity.pdbx_description
1 polymer ?
#
loop_
_entity_poly.entity_id
_entity_poly.type
_entity_poly.pdbx_seq_one_letter_code
_entity_poly.pdbx_strand_id
1 'polypeptide(L)'
;DTLLNTFSAYGGCVDQRVQGAAICGKFGAKGVIVRSMTNSIDDFPHTGTMTYNDLPRAQYIPAAAISSKAANALSTDLKKNPNLKFFFKQSCQTLPDAPSYNVVGEITGTETPENIFVVGGHLDSWDLGEGAHDDGTGIVQSLEVAYLFKKNKIRPKNTIRIVFFMNEENGTRGAKKYAALAKTNNENHIGGIESDAGGHTPRGFSIQANTANTKLLQSWKKLLGPYGLHDLDAGGSGADIAPLQGENVTLVGYRPDSQRYFDYHHTSRDTFDKVNKRELALGSASIASLVYLMDKYLYNNTLLKP
;
A
#
# COMPACT_ATOMS: atom_id res chain seq x y z
N ASP A 1 10.04 -21.72 8.90
CA ASP A 1 11.08 -20.68 9.08
C ASP A 1 10.45 -19.35 9.43
N THR A 2 11.08 -18.57 10.32
CA THR A 2 10.57 -17.25 10.73
C THR A 2 10.92 -16.21 9.66
N LEU A 3 9.92 -15.51 9.13
CA LEU A 3 10.10 -14.48 8.11
C LEU A 3 10.55 -13.16 8.75
N LEU A 4 11.70 -12.62 8.30
CA LEU A 4 12.23 -11.33 8.77
C LEU A 4 11.60 -10.12 8.06
N ASN A 5 11.18 -10.30 6.80
CA ASN A 5 10.47 -9.27 6.06
C ASN A 5 9.01 -9.25 6.54
N THR A 6 8.59 -8.12 7.12
CA THR A 6 7.28 -8.02 7.79
C THR A 6 6.10 -8.08 6.82
N PHE A 7 6.24 -7.54 5.59
CA PHE A 7 5.21 -7.68 4.56
C PHE A 7 5.06 -9.13 4.08
N SER A 8 6.16 -9.89 4.01
CA SER A 8 6.09 -11.34 3.75
C SER A 8 5.43 -12.09 4.90
N ALA A 9 5.75 -11.73 6.15
CA ALA A 9 5.12 -12.31 7.34
C ALA A 9 3.60 -12.04 7.36
N TYR A 10 3.19 -10.80 7.09
CA TYR A 10 1.80 -10.40 6.96
C TYR A 10 1.09 -11.15 5.81
N GLY A 11 1.70 -11.20 4.62
CA GLY A 11 1.15 -11.94 3.48
C GLY A 11 0.96 -13.43 3.75
N GLY A 12 1.75 -14.02 4.64
CA GLY A 12 1.63 -15.42 5.05
C GLY A 12 0.49 -15.73 6.04
N CYS A 13 -0.19 -14.72 6.59
CA CYS A 13 -1.24 -14.93 7.60
C CYS A 13 -2.51 -14.08 7.44
N VAL A 14 -2.48 -13.02 6.61
CA VAL A 14 -3.62 -12.10 6.40
C VAL A 14 -4.85 -12.80 5.82
N ASP A 15 -4.68 -13.93 5.15
CA ASP A 15 -5.76 -14.77 4.61
C ASP A 15 -6.78 -15.19 5.69
N GLN A 16 -6.33 -15.37 6.94
CA GLN A 16 -7.21 -15.66 8.07
C GLN A 16 -8.18 -14.51 8.36
N ARG A 17 -7.74 -13.25 8.21
CA ARG A 17 -8.61 -12.07 8.31
C ARG A 17 -9.52 -11.98 7.09
N VAL A 18 -8.93 -12.09 5.89
CA VAL A 18 -9.64 -11.82 4.63
C VAL A 18 -10.72 -12.86 4.35
N GLN A 19 -10.42 -14.14 4.56
CA GLN A 19 -11.27 -15.26 4.14
C GLN A 19 -11.78 -16.13 5.28
N GLY A 20 -11.31 -15.94 6.52
CA GLY A 20 -11.62 -16.82 7.65
C GLY A 20 -13.12 -17.04 7.85
N ALA A 21 -13.92 -15.95 7.80
CA ALA A 21 -15.38 -16.04 7.92
C ALA A 21 -16.02 -16.85 6.78
N ALA A 22 -15.57 -16.62 5.53
CA ALA A 22 -16.08 -17.32 4.35
C ALA A 22 -15.75 -18.81 4.37
N ILE A 23 -14.58 -19.18 4.89
CA ILE A 23 -14.13 -20.57 4.97
C ILE A 23 -14.85 -21.27 6.13
N CYS A 24 -14.76 -20.73 7.34
CA CYS A 24 -15.30 -21.36 8.54
C CYS A 24 -16.84 -21.43 8.55
N GLY A 25 -17.53 -20.45 7.94
CA GLY A 25 -18.99 -20.44 7.86
C GLY A 25 -19.56 -21.68 7.17
N LYS A 26 -18.86 -22.21 6.14
CA LYS A 26 -19.24 -23.43 5.43
C LYS A 26 -19.22 -24.68 6.32
N PHE A 27 -18.46 -24.66 7.41
CA PHE A 27 -18.35 -25.76 8.38
C PHE A 27 -19.25 -25.57 9.61
N GLY A 28 -20.17 -24.60 9.58
CA GLY A 28 -21.13 -24.38 10.67
C GLY A 28 -20.58 -23.60 11.87
N ALA A 29 -19.41 -22.99 11.75
CA ALA A 29 -18.90 -22.05 12.74
C ALA A 29 -19.93 -20.92 12.98
N LYS A 30 -20.01 -20.42 14.22
CA LYS A 30 -20.94 -19.33 14.58
C LYS A 30 -20.30 -17.94 14.58
N GLY A 31 -18.99 -17.89 14.42
CA GLY A 31 -18.20 -16.67 14.30
C GLY A 31 -16.72 -17.01 14.20
N VAL A 32 -15.91 -16.03 13.81
CA VAL A 32 -14.45 -16.16 13.67
C VAL A 32 -13.78 -15.08 14.50
N ILE A 33 -12.81 -15.49 15.32
CA ILE A 33 -11.92 -14.59 16.05
C ILE A 33 -10.51 -14.79 15.50
N VAL A 34 -9.92 -13.71 15.02
CA VAL A 34 -8.61 -13.70 14.37
C VAL A 34 -7.60 -13.02 15.29
N ARG A 35 -6.40 -13.61 15.43
CA ARG A 35 -5.28 -12.91 16.06
C ARG A 35 -4.85 -11.77 15.15
N SER A 36 -4.69 -10.58 15.71
CA SER A 36 -4.23 -9.42 14.93
C SER A 36 -2.90 -9.67 14.21
N MET A 37 -2.79 -9.11 12.99
CA MET A 37 -1.66 -9.30 12.07
C MET A 37 -0.50 -8.36 12.42
N THR A 38 0.12 -8.63 13.56
CA THR A 38 1.23 -7.83 14.09
C THR A 38 2.37 -8.69 14.63
N ASN A 39 3.57 -8.12 14.59
CA ASN A 39 4.77 -8.64 15.24
C ASN A 39 4.77 -8.34 16.75
N SER A 40 4.05 -7.30 17.17
CA SER A 40 3.99 -6.86 18.56
C SER A 40 3.10 -7.77 19.42
N ILE A 41 3.49 -7.95 20.68
CA ILE A 41 2.61 -8.48 21.72
C ILE A 41 2.02 -7.29 22.47
N ASP A 42 0.85 -6.84 22.03
CA ASP A 42 0.19 -5.65 22.55
C ASP A 42 -1.32 -5.86 22.69
N ASP A 43 -2.00 -4.80 23.11
CA ASP A 43 -3.43 -4.81 23.35
C ASP A 43 -4.26 -4.02 22.30
N PHE A 44 -3.75 -3.94 21.07
CA PHE A 44 -4.40 -3.21 19.98
C PHE A 44 -4.91 -4.19 18.91
N PRO A 45 -6.24 -4.32 18.74
CA PRO A 45 -6.79 -5.09 17.64
C PRO A 45 -6.54 -4.40 16.29
N HIS A 46 -6.14 -5.18 15.28
CA HIS A 46 -5.95 -4.71 13.91
C HIS A 46 -7.19 -5.01 13.07
N THR A 47 -7.85 -3.97 12.58
CA THR A 47 -8.98 -4.12 11.64
C THR A 47 -8.47 -4.47 10.23
N GLY A 48 -9.35 -4.46 9.24
CA GLY A 48 -8.99 -4.67 7.85
C GLY A 48 -10.06 -5.36 7.05
N THR A 49 -9.88 -5.33 5.73
CA THR A 49 -10.85 -5.93 4.81
C THR A 49 -11.00 -7.43 5.05
N MET A 50 -12.25 -7.86 4.89
CA MET A 50 -12.66 -9.25 4.77
C MET A 50 -13.67 -9.42 3.62
N THR A 51 -13.79 -10.64 3.13
CA THR A 51 -14.77 -11.00 2.10
C THR A 51 -15.49 -12.28 2.48
N TYR A 52 -16.75 -12.37 2.08
CA TYR A 52 -17.51 -13.63 2.11
C TYR A 52 -17.41 -14.41 0.79
N ASN A 53 -16.60 -13.93 -0.17
CA ASN A 53 -16.59 -14.38 -1.56
C ASN A 53 -18.03 -14.37 -2.11
N ASP A 54 -18.44 -15.45 -2.77
CA ASP A 54 -19.79 -15.59 -3.35
C ASP A 54 -20.81 -16.24 -2.37
N LEU A 55 -20.51 -16.29 -1.06
CA LEU A 55 -21.45 -16.88 -0.11
C LEU A 55 -22.76 -16.09 -0.05
N PRO A 56 -23.92 -16.77 0.08
CA PRO A 56 -25.17 -16.09 0.33
C PRO A 56 -25.17 -15.48 1.73
N ARG A 57 -25.82 -14.32 1.89
CA ARG A 57 -25.90 -13.57 3.16
C ARG A 57 -26.42 -14.41 4.34
N ALA A 58 -27.25 -15.42 4.09
CA ALA A 58 -27.73 -16.35 5.12
C ALA A 58 -26.62 -17.22 5.76
N GLN A 59 -25.46 -17.32 5.11
CA GLN A 59 -24.27 -18.04 5.61
C GLN A 59 -23.21 -17.10 6.19
N TYR A 60 -23.50 -15.79 6.28
CA TYR A 60 -22.57 -14.86 6.88
C TYR A 60 -22.47 -15.12 8.39
N ILE A 61 -21.24 -15.15 8.87
CA ILE A 61 -20.93 -15.32 10.29
C ILE A 61 -20.09 -14.14 10.77
N PRO A 62 -20.32 -13.63 11.99
CA PRO A 62 -19.57 -12.49 12.50
C PRO A 62 -18.08 -12.82 12.59
N ALA A 63 -17.24 -11.81 12.33
CA ALA A 63 -15.79 -11.93 12.42
C ALA A 63 -15.19 -10.71 13.12
N ALA A 64 -14.19 -10.95 13.98
CA ALA A 64 -13.46 -9.89 14.65
C ALA A 64 -11.98 -10.26 14.81
N ALA A 65 -11.12 -9.25 14.75
CA ALA A 65 -9.76 -9.38 15.24
C ALA A 65 -9.71 -9.06 16.74
N ILE A 66 -8.86 -9.76 17.48
CA ILE A 66 -8.49 -9.42 18.86
C ILE A 66 -6.99 -9.14 18.93
N SER A 67 -6.57 -8.38 19.94
CA SER A 67 -5.16 -8.06 20.15
C SER A 67 -4.32 -9.32 20.31
N SER A 68 -3.02 -9.24 20.00
CA SER A 68 -2.12 -10.40 20.14
C SER A 68 -2.01 -10.86 21.60
N LYS A 69 -2.09 -9.94 22.57
CA LYS A 69 -2.17 -10.26 24.01
C LYS A 69 -3.45 -11.02 24.35
N ALA A 70 -4.61 -10.56 23.87
CA ALA A 70 -5.89 -11.25 24.08
C ALA A 70 -5.91 -12.64 23.41
N ALA A 71 -5.35 -12.76 22.20
CA ALA A 71 -5.25 -14.04 21.50
C ALA A 71 -4.37 -15.05 22.25
N ASN A 72 -3.25 -14.60 22.83
CA ASN A 72 -2.38 -15.45 23.65
C ASN A 72 -3.10 -15.93 24.93
N ALA A 73 -3.85 -15.05 25.58
CA ALA A 73 -4.67 -15.41 26.74
C ALA A 73 -5.75 -16.43 26.36
N LEU A 74 -6.52 -16.16 25.30
CA LEU A 74 -7.55 -17.07 24.79
C LEU A 74 -6.98 -18.45 24.43
N SER A 75 -5.85 -18.49 23.72
CA SER A 75 -5.16 -19.75 23.39
C SER A 75 -4.73 -20.52 24.66
N THR A 76 -4.23 -19.81 25.68
CA THR A 76 -3.85 -20.43 26.96
C THR A 76 -5.06 -21.02 27.68
N ASP A 77 -6.17 -20.29 27.71
CA ASP A 77 -7.39 -20.73 28.40
C ASP A 77 -8.08 -21.88 27.65
N LEU A 78 -8.07 -21.87 26.31
CA LEU A 78 -8.58 -22.98 25.49
C LEU A 78 -7.78 -24.27 25.69
N LYS A 79 -6.45 -24.19 25.88
CA LYS A 79 -5.62 -25.36 26.19
C LYS A 79 -5.96 -25.97 27.56
N LYS A 80 -6.40 -25.14 28.52
CA LYS A 80 -6.83 -25.59 29.86
C LYS A 80 -8.26 -26.10 29.86
N ASN A 81 -9.15 -25.41 29.16
CA ASN A 81 -10.57 -25.74 29.03
C ASN A 81 -10.99 -25.71 27.55
N PRO A 82 -10.94 -26.85 26.85
CA PRO A 82 -11.39 -26.96 25.45
C PRO A 82 -12.87 -26.60 25.25
N ASN A 83 -13.68 -26.60 26.31
CA ASN A 83 -15.10 -26.28 26.29
C ASN A 83 -15.38 -24.83 26.75
N LEU A 84 -14.37 -23.95 26.76
CA LEU A 84 -14.52 -22.54 27.11
C LEU A 84 -15.60 -21.88 26.24
N LYS A 85 -16.51 -21.15 26.88
CA LYS A 85 -17.54 -20.37 26.20
C LYS A 85 -17.03 -18.95 25.97
N PHE A 86 -17.05 -18.50 24.73
CA PHE A 86 -16.68 -17.15 24.34
C PHE A 86 -17.94 -16.32 24.08
N PHE A 87 -18.12 -15.22 24.82
CA PHE A 87 -19.21 -14.29 24.55
C PHE A 87 -18.79 -13.31 23.46
N PHE A 88 -19.55 -13.27 22.36
CA PHE A 88 -19.26 -12.44 21.19
C PHE A 88 -20.48 -11.61 20.81
N LYS A 89 -20.31 -10.28 20.73
CA LYS A 89 -21.34 -9.34 20.30
C LYS A 89 -20.71 -8.27 19.40
N GLN A 90 -21.29 -8.06 18.23
CA GLN A 90 -20.99 -6.93 17.32
C GLN A 90 -22.29 -6.19 17.01
N SER A 91 -22.19 -4.89 16.74
CA SER A 91 -23.33 -4.04 16.43
C SER A 91 -23.05 -3.18 15.20
N CYS A 92 -22.40 -3.77 14.20
CA CYS A 92 -22.06 -3.13 12.92
C CYS A 92 -23.21 -3.22 11.92
N GLN A 93 -23.22 -2.31 10.95
CA GLN A 93 -24.17 -2.27 9.85
C GLN A 93 -23.46 -1.89 8.55
N THR A 94 -23.78 -2.58 7.46
CA THR A 94 -23.41 -2.15 6.11
C THR A 94 -24.47 -1.18 5.57
N LEU A 95 -24.06 0.04 5.26
CA LEU A 95 -24.89 1.04 4.62
C LEU A 95 -24.81 0.91 3.08
N PRO A 96 -25.74 1.50 2.32
CA PRO A 96 -25.62 1.58 0.87
C PRO A 96 -24.34 2.30 0.44
N ASP A 97 -23.87 1.98 -0.77
CA ASP A 97 -22.76 2.70 -1.40
C ASP A 97 -23.03 4.21 -1.48
N ALA A 98 -22.00 5.01 -1.24
CA ALA A 98 -22.03 6.46 -1.37
C ALA A 98 -20.95 6.95 -2.36
N PRO A 99 -21.19 8.11 -3.03
CA PRO A 99 -20.16 8.72 -3.87
C PRO A 99 -18.89 9.07 -3.08
N SER A 100 -17.74 8.80 -3.68
CA SER A 100 -16.43 9.25 -3.22
C SER A 100 -15.52 9.51 -4.42
N TYR A 101 -14.34 10.11 -4.21
CA TYR A 101 -13.56 10.71 -5.29
C TYR A 101 -12.06 10.50 -5.11
N ASN A 102 -11.39 10.11 -6.20
CA ASN A 102 -9.95 10.30 -6.30
C ASN A 102 -9.65 11.79 -6.47
N VAL A 103 -8.52 12.26 -5.94
CA VAL A 103 -8.03 13.62 -6.19
C VAL A 103 -6.85 13.54 -7.16
N VAL A 104 -6.87 14.36 -8.21
CA VAL A 104 -5.87 14.31 -9.28
C VAL A 104 -5.31 15.71 -9.53
N GLY A 105 -3.98 15.82 -9.60
CA GLY A 105 -3.28 17.05 -9.98
C GLY A 105 -2.10 16.74 -10.91
N GLU A 106 -1.72 17.67 -11.77
CA GLU A 106 -0.71 17.42 -12.82
C GLU A 106 0.35 18.52 -12.91
N ILE A 107 1.56 18.09 -13.27
CA ILE A 107 2.60 18.93 -13.86
C ILE A 107 2.74 18.50 -15.32
N THR A 108 2.26 19.33 -16.25
CA THR A 108 2.33 19.04 -17.69
C THR A 108 3.78 18.93 -18.16
N GLY A 109 4.06 17.85 -18.92
CA GLY A 109 5.37 17.63 -19.53
C GLY A 109 5.74 18.65 -20.59
N THR A 110 7.04 18.83 -20.86
CA THR A 110 7.52 19.80 -21.85
C THR A 110 7.81 19.23 -23.23
N GLU A 111 8.04 17.92 -23.35
CA GLU A 111 8.42 17.29 -24.63
C GLU A 111 7.36 16.30 -25.11
N THR A 112 6.88 15.44 -24.20
CA THR A 112 5.88 14.40 -24.48
C THR A 112 4.76 14.49 -23.43
N PRO A 113 3.98 15.59 -23.42
CA PRO A 113 2.91 15.82 -22.43
C PRO A 113 1.79 14.77 -22.44
N GLU A 114 1.64 14.03 -23.53
CA GLU A 114 0.71 12.91 -23.69
C GLU A 114 1.09 11.67 -22.87
N ASN A 115 2.38 11.52 -22.54
CA ASN A 115 2.87 10.44 -21.69
C ASN A 115 2.64 10.79 -20.23
N ILE A 116 2.11 9.85 -19.46
CA ILE A 116 1.75 10.06 -18.06
C ILE A 116 2.57 9.13 -17.15
N PHE A 117 3.22 9.73 -16.16
CA PHE A 117 3.75 9.04 -14.98
C PHE A 117 2.87 9.33 -13.78
N VAL A 118 2.29 8.29 -13.18
CA VAL A 118 1.49 8.42 -11.95
C VAL A 118 2.38 8.41 -10.72
N VAL A 119 2.12 9.28 -9.76
CA VAL A 119 2.72 9.26 -8.43
C VAL A 119 1.56 9.29 -7.43
N GLY A 120 1.45 8.31 -6.55
CA GLY A 120 0.28 8.23 -5.69
C GLY A 120 0.42 7.43 -4.41
N GLY A 121 -0.70 7.43 -3.71
CA GLY A 121 -1.03 6.73 -2.47
C GLY A 121 -2.54 6.86 -2.27
N HIS A 122 -3.10 6.28 -1.21
CA HIS A 122 -4.54 6.34 -0.95
C HIS A 122 -4.91 7.33 0.14
N LEU A 123 -6.06 7.98 -0.03
CA LEU A 123 -6.54 9.07 0.81
C LEU A 123 -7.48 8.59 1.91
N ASP A 124 -8.11 7.44 1.73
CA ASP A 124 -8.87 6.79 2.78
C ASP A 124 -7.96 6.09 3.80
N SER A 125 -8.54 5.70 4.92
CA SER A 125 -7.90 4.91 5.96
C SER A 125 -8.96 4.13 6.74
N TRP A 126 -8.52 3.26 7.64
CA TRP A 126 -9.41 2.69 8.65
C TRP A 126 -9.86 3.70 9.71
N ASP A 127 -11.02 3.43 10.29
CA ASP A 127 -11.81 4.30 11.15
C ASP A 127 -11.37 4.36 12.63
N LEU A 128 -10.32 3.65 13.00
CA LEU A 128 -9.86 3.53 14.39
C LEU A 128 -8.78 4.55 14.77
N GLY A 129 -7.99 5.00 13.80
CA GLY A 129 -6.83 5.87 13.98
C GLY A 129 -6.92 7.13 13.13
N GLU A 130 -5.77 7.73 12.86
CA GLU A 130 -5.63 8.92 12.01
C GLU A 130 -5.17 8.58 10.59
N GLY A 131 -4.86 7.31 10.30
CA GLY A 131 -4.35 6.88 8.99
C GLY A 131 -3.01 7.53 8.65
N ALA A 132 -2.14 7.70 9.65
CA ALA A 132 -0.94 8.52 9.51
C ALA A 132 0.08 7.86 8.59
N HIS A 133 0.44 6.60 8.85
CA HIS A 133 1.31 5.82 7.96
C HIS A 133 0.54 5.13 6.84
N ASP A 134 -0.77 4.94 7.00
CA ASP A 134 -1.64 4.15 6.12
C ASP A 134 -2.88 4.96 5.73
N ASP A 135 -2.80 5.86 4.74
CA ASP A 135 -1.61 6.22 3.95
C ASP A 135 -1.34 7.73 3.89
N GLY A 136 -1.54 8.42 5.03
CA GLY A 136 -1.23 9.85 5.14
C GLY A 136 0.23 10.19 4.74
N THR A 137 1.18 9.29 5.04
CA THR A 137 2.57 9.46 4.62
C THR A 137 2.76 9.36 3.11
N GLY A 138 2.11 8.41 2.41
CA GLY A 138 2.21 8.28 0.96
C GLY A 138 1.56 9.44 0.22
N ILE A 139 0.44 9.96 0.74
CA ILE A 139 -0.20 11.19 0.26
C ILE A 139 0.77 12.38 0.32
N VAL A 140 1.39 12.61 1.49
CA VAL A 140 2.33 13.73 1.67
C VAL A 140 3.57 13.55 0.80
N GLN A 141 4.12 12.34 0.71
CA GLN A 141 5.29 12.05 -0.12
C GLN A 141 5.00 12.24 -1.61
N SER A 142 3.81 11.85 -2.08
CA SER A 142 3.37 12.06 -3.46
C SER A 142 3.22 13.56 -3.79
N LEU A 143 2.62 14.33 -2.88
CA LEU A 143 2.53 15.79 -3.05
C LEU A 143 3.91 16.47 -3.06
N GLU A 144 4.83 15.99 -2.21
CA GLU A 144 6.19 16.50 -2.14
C GLU A 144 6.97 16.31 -3.44
N VAL A 145 6.68 15.29 -4.26
CA VAL A 145 7.29 15.18 -5.60
C VAL A 145 7.01 16.43 -6.43
N ALA A 146 5.75 16.86 -6.49
CA ALA A 146 5.36 18.05 -7.23
C ALA A 146 6.01 19.32 -6.66
N TYR A 147 6.03 19.45 -5.33
CA TYR A 147 6.69 20.56 -4.64
C TYR A 147 8.21 20.60 -4.92
N LEU A 148 8.91 19.47 -4.80
CA LEU A 148 10.35 19.37 -5.01
C LEU A 148 10.73 19.64 -6.46
N PHE A 149 9.94 19.19 -7.43
CA PHE A 149 10.15 19.50 -8.85
C PHE A 149 10.06 21.01 -9.08
N LYS A 150 8.99 21.65 -8.58
CA LYS A 150 8.79 23.10 -8.66
C LYS A 150 9.93 23.87 -7.98
N LYS A 151 10.29 23.48 -6.75
CA LYS A 151 11.34 24.13 -5.95
C LYS A 151 12.71 24.07 -6.62
N ASN A 152 13.03 22.94 -7.24
CA ASN A 152 14.30 22.75 -7.96
C ASN A 152 14.23 23.19 -9.43
N LYS A 153 13.13 23.82 -9.86
CA LYS A 153 12.90 24.29 -11.25
C LYS A 153 13.04 23.16 -12.29
N ILE A 154 12.73 21.93 -11.89
CA ILE A 154 12.71 20.77 -12.78
C ILE A 154 11.44 20.85 -13.61
N ARG A 155 11.59 20.78 -14.94
CA ARG A 155 10.50 20.61 -15.88
C ARG A 155 10.52 19.17 -16.39
N PRO A 156 9.49 18.37 -16.11
CA PRO A 156 9.47 16.97 -16.53
C PRO A 156 9.27 16.88 -18.05
N LYS A 157 9.87 15.85 -18.66
CA LYS A 157 9.71 15.54 -20.09
C LYS A 157 8.26 15.14 -20.38
N ASN A 158 7.74 14.25 -19.53
CA ASN A 158 6.40 13.69 -19.57
C ASN A 158 5.50 14.37 -18.52
N THR A 159 4.19 14.16 -18.60
CA THR A 159 3.27 14.65 -17.57
C THR A 159 3.42 13.83 -16.29
N ILE A 160 3.68 14.50 -15.17
CA ILE A 160 3.65 13.89 -13.84
C ILE A 160 2.27 14.12 -13.24
N ARG A 161 1.54 13.04 -12.98
CA ARG A 161 0.20 13.09 -12.41
C ARG A 161 0.21 12.57 -10.98
N ILE A 162 -0.08 13.44 -10.03
CA ILE A 162 -0.29 13.09 -8.64
C ILE A 162 -1.73 12.58 -8.49
N VAL A 163 -1.88 11.37 -7.96
CA VAL A 163 -3.20 10.76 -7.74
C VAL A 163 -3.31 10.33 -6.28
N PHE A 164 -4.32 10.86 -5.60
CA PHE A 164 -4.75 10.36 -4.30
C PHE A 164 -5.94 9.44 -4.56
N PHE A 165 -5.67 8.15 -4.51
CA PHE A 165 -6.70 7.13 -4.74
C PHE A 165 -7.63 7.08 -3.54
N MET A 166 -8.85 6.63 -3.78
CA MET A 166 -9.88 6.57 -2.77
C MET A 166 -10.45 5.18 -2.71
N ASN A 167 -10.76 4.72 -1.51
CA ASN A 167 -11.36 3.40 -1.28
C ASN A 167 -10.38 2.27 -1.69
N GLU A 168 -9.10 2.42 -1.33
CA GLU A 168 -8.09 1.34 -1.38
C GLU A 168 -8.53 0.23 -0.42
N GLU A 169 -8.79 0.63 0.83
CA GLU A 169 -8.94 -0.26 1.98
C GLU A 169 -10.14 -1.19 1.85
N ASN A 170 -11.14 -0.76 1.10
CA ASN A 170 -12.34 -1.51 0.74
C ASN A 170 -12.36 -1.85 -0.76
N GLY A 171 -11.21 -2.36 -1.21
CA GLY A 171 -11.07 -3.14 -2.45
C GLY A 171 -10.67 -2.32 -3.67
N THR A 172 -9.84 -1.29 -3.49
CA THR A 172 -9.19 -0.53 -4.57
C THR A 172 -10.15 0.05 -5.60
N ARG A 173 -11.33 0.49 -5.16
CA ARG A 173 -12.41 0.92 -6.06
C ARG A 173 -12.02 2.18 -6.83
N GLY A 174 -11.32 3.12 -6.19
CA GLY A 174 -10.82 4.34 -6.82
C GLY A 174 -9.79 4.04 -7.91
N ALA A 175 -8.81 3.19 -7.63
CA ALA A 175 -7.81 2.74 -8.60
C ALA A 175 -8.42 2.02 -9.81
N LYS A 176 -9.33 1.07 -9.56
CA LYS A 176 -10.04 0.35 -10.64
C LYS A 176 -10.82 1.33 -11.53
N LYS A 177 -11.51 2.31 -10.93
CA LYS A 177 -12.25 3.32 -11.69
C LYS A 177 -11.31 4.23 -12.47
N TYR A 178 -10.19 4.65 -11.88
CA TYR A 178 -9.16 5.44 -12.54
C TYR A 178 -8.60 4.73 -13.77
N ALA A 179 -8.16 3.48 -13.64
CA ALA A 179 -7.63 2.70 -14.77
C ALA A 179 -8.67 2.46 -15.87
N ALA A 180 -9.94 2.21 -15.49
CA ALA A 180 -11.03 2.08 -16.46
C ALA A 180 -11.28 3.38 -17.25
N LEU A 181 -11.20 4.53 -16.60
CA LEU A 181 -11.31 5.84 -17.26
C LEU A 181 -10.09 6.13 -18.13
N ALA A 182 -8.88 5.87 -17.66
CA ALA A 182 -7.66 6.01 -18.44
C ALA A 182 -7.74 5.23 -19.76
N LYS A 183 -8.21 3.98 -19.71
CA LYS A 183 -8.46 3.16 -20.90
C LYS A 183 -9.55 3.75 -21.80
N THR A 184 -10.65 4.22 -21.22
CA THR A 184 -11.76 4.83 -21.98
C THR A 184 -11.31 6.11 -22.70
N ASN A 185 -10.43 6.88 -22.07
CA ASN A 185 -9.89 8.14 -22.58
C ASN A 185 -8.68 7.95 -23.51
N ASN A 186 -8.20 6.71 -23.72
CA ASN A 186 -6.97 6.39 -24.44
C ASN A 186 -5.74 7.15 -23.90
N GLU A 187 -5.63 7.24 -22.57
CA GLU A 187 -4.49 7.87 -21.91
C GLU A 187 -3.24 6.98 -22.01
N ASN A 188 -2.07 7.60 -22.21
CA ASN A 188 -0.80 6.89 -22.37
C ASN A 188 0.01 6.87 -21.07
N HIS A 189 -0.31 5.93 -20.17
CA HIS A 189 0.50 5.68 -18.97
C HIS A 189 1.76 4.91 -19.33
N ILE A 190 2.92 5.49 -19.06
CA ILE A 190 4.23 4.85 -19.34
C ILE A 190 4.93 4.35 -18.07
N GLY A 191 4.44 4.78 -16.90
CA GLY A 191 4.82 4.22 -15.62
C GLY A 191 4.17 4.91 -14.44
N GLY A 192 4.59 4.52 -13.24
CA GLY A 192 4.18 5.19 -12.02
C GLY A 192 4.82 4.63 -10.77
N ILE A 193 4.61 5.32 -9.66
CA ILE A 193 5.03 4.92 -8.33
C ILE A 193 3.92 5.10 -7.30
N GLU A 194 3.81 4.13 -6.40
CA GLU A 194 2.92 4.17 -5.25
C GLU A 194 3.73 4.10 -3.96
N SER A 195 3.35 4.93 -2.99
CA SER A 195 3.82 4.86 -1.63
C SER A 195 2.67 4.45 -0.75
N ASP A 196 2.71 3.21 -0.24
CA ASP A 196 1.66 2.60 0.58
C ASP A 196 2.31 1.56 1.52
N ALA A 197 3.33 2.00 2.24
CA ALA A 197 4.10 1.15 3.15
C ALA A 197 4.65 1.94 4.35
N GLY A 198 4.06 3.12 4.60
CA GLY A 198 4.47 4.05 5.64
C GLY A 198 5.64 4.98 5.27
N GLY A 199 5.78 6.07 6.03
CA GLY A 199 6.87 7.05 5.89
C GLY A 199 8.15 6.77 6.67
N HIS A 200 8.52 5.50 6.88
CA HIS A 200 9.80 5.14 7.57
C HIS A 200 11.02 5.40 6.69
N THR A 201 12.22 5.20 7.28
CA THR A 201 13.51 5.33 6.59
C THR A 201 13.49 4.61 5.23
N PRO A 202 13.79 5.30 4.12
CA PRO A 202 13.77 4.68 2.79
C PRO A 202 14.82 3.57 2.68
N ARG A 203 14.46 2.49 1.97
CA ARG A 203 15.33 1.35 1.67
C ARG A 203 15.49 1.11 0.18
N GLY A 204 14.49 1.49 -0.61
CA GLY A 204 14.52 1.39 -2.06
C GLY A 204 13.13 1.28 -2.65
N PHE A 205 13.00 0.44 -3.66
CA PHE A 205 11.84 0.31 -4.50
C PHE A 205 11.68 -1.12 -5.05
N SER A 206 10.45 -1.60 -5.15
CA SER A 206 10.14 -2.83 -5.89
C SER A 206 9.63 -2.50 -7.29
N ILE A 207 10.04 -3.29 -8.28
CA ILE A 207 9.87 -2.97 -9.69
C ILE A 207 8.94 -4.00 -10.36
N GLN A 208 7.83 -3.52 -10.90
CA GLN A 208 6.91 -4.28 -11.73
C GLN A 208 6.98 -3.75 -13.16
N ALA A 209 7.84 -4.35 -13.97
CA ALA A 209 8.06 -3.94 -15.35
C ALA A 209 8.56 -5.10 -16.21
N ASN A 210 8.70 -4.88 -17.52
CA ASN A 210 9.41 -5.82 -18.38
C ASN A 210 10.90 -5.97 -17.98
N THR A 211 11.55 -7.00 -18.50
CA THR A 211 12.94 -7.34 -18.17
C THR A 211 13.92 -6.20 -18.47
N ALA A 212 13.71 -5.43 -19.54
CA ALA A 212 14.61 -4.36 -19.94
C ALA A 212 14.55 -3.20 -18.93
N ASN A 213 13.35 -2.75 -18.59
CA ASN A 213 13.14 -1.66 -17.64
C ASN A 213 13.51 -2.07 -16.21
N THR A 214 13.25 -3.32 -15.83
CA THR A 214 13.71 -3.87 -14.54
C THR A 214 15.22 -3.77 -14.41
N LYS A 215 15.97 -4.21 -15.43
CA LYS A 215 17.44 -4.10 -15.45
C LYS A 215 17.93 -2.66 -15.47
N LEU A 216 17.23 -1.77 -16.18
CA LEU A 216 17.55 -0.35 -16.19
C LEU A 216 17.44 0.25 -14.78
N LEU A 217 16.31 0.07 -14.09
CA LEU A 217 16.13 0.59 -12.73
C LEU A 217 17.15 -0.03 -11.75
N GLN A 218 17.43 -1.33 -11.87
CA GLN A 218 18.47 -2.01 -11.09
C GLN A 218 19.87 -1.40 -11.28
N SER A 219 20.18 -0.91 -12.49
CA SER A 219 21.48 -0.27 -12.77
C SER A 219 21.71 0.99 -11.93
N TRP A 220 20.64 1.62 -11.41
CA TRP A 220 20.72 2.82 -10.58
C TRP A 220 21.09 2.54 -9.12
N LYS A 221 21.26 1.27 -8.73
CA LYS A 221 21.64 0.88 -7.37
C LYS A 221 22.92 1.57 -6.89
N LYS A 222 23.92 1.72 -7.77
CA LYS A 222 25.17 2.42 -7.43
C LYS A 222 24.96 3.92 -7.23
N LEU A 223 24.07 4.55 -8.01
CA LEU A 223 23.74 5.96 -7.92
C LEU A 223 22.92 6.28 -6.67
N LEU A 224 21.95 5.42 -6.36
CA LEU A 224 21.00 5.63 -5.26
C LEU A 224 21.53 5.10 -3.91
N GLY A 225 22.48 4.16 -3.93
CA GLY A 225 23.08 3.53 -2.74
C GLY A 225 23.65 4.51 -1.70
N PRO A 226 24.40 5.57 -2.06
CA PRO A 226 24.86 6.58 -1.10
C PRO A 226 23.75 7.28 -0.31
N TYR A 227 22.50 7.20 -0.77
CA TYR A 227 21.32 7.77 -0.12
C TYR A 227 20.51 6.72 0.66
N GLY A 228 21.05 5.51 0.87
CA GLY A 228 20.40 4.43 1.63
C GLY A 228 19.44 3.56 0.81
N LEU A 229 19.36 3.79 -0.50
CA LEU A 229 18.46 3.09 -1.43
C LEU A 229 19.18 1.90 -2.06
N HIS A 230 19.13 0.75 -1.40
CA HIS A 230 19.85 -0.46 -1.79
C HIS A 230 18.96 -1.52 -2.42
N ASP A 231 17.67 -1.49 -2.12
CA ASP A 231 16.72 -2.54 -2.46
C ASP A 231 16.01 -2.14 -3.76
N LEU A 232 16.47 -2.63 -4.90
CA LEU A 232 15.91 -2.34 -6.24
C LEU A 232 15.57 -3.66 -6.92
N ASP A 233 14.56 -4.34 -6.41
CA ASP A 233 14.27 -5.73 -6.76
C ASP A 233 12.96 -5.85 -7.53
N ALA A 234 12.84 -6.88 -8.37
CA ALA A 234 11.57 -7.16 -9.03
C ALA A 234 10.50 -7.51 -7.98
N GLY A 235 9.30 -6.96 -8.12
CA GLY A 235 8.21 -7.18 -7.16
C GLY A 235 6.96 -6.34 -7.47
N GLY A 236 5.94 -6.44 -6.61
CA GLY A 236 4.69 -5.69 -6.78
C GLY A 236 4.88 -4.18 -6.65
N SER A 237 4.06 -3.40 -7.35
CA SER A 237 4.21 -1.94 -7.45
C SER A 237 3.35 -1.12 -6.48
N GLY A 238 2.40 -1.75 -5.78
CA GLY A 238 1.39 -1.09 -4.96
C GLY A 238 -0.01 -1.46 -5.46
N ALA A 239 -1.02 -1.32 -4.60
CA ALA A 239 -2.35 -1.83 -4.85
C ALA A 239 -3.12 -0.96 -5.86
N ASP A 240 -2.93 0.36 -5.79
CA ASP A 240 -3.70 1.32 -6.56
C ASP A 240 -3.16 1.58 -7.97
N ILE A 241 -1.86 1.40 -8.20
CA ILE A 241 -1.30 1.51 -9.56
C ILE A 241 -1.28 0.18 -10.31
N ALA A 242 -1.42 -0.96 -9.62
CA ALA A 242 -1.44 -2.29 -10.24
C ALA A 242 -2.46 -2.44 -11.41
N PRO A 243 -3.68 -1.85 -11.37
CA PRO A 243 -4.61 -1.89 -12.49
C PRO A 243 -4.11 -1.23 -13.79
N LEU A 244 -3.06 -0.41 -13.73
CA LEU A 244 -2.42 0.22 -14.89
C LEU A 244 -1.37 -0.66 -15.57
N GLN A 245 -1.11 -1.87 -15.05
CA GLN A 245 -0.08 -2.75 -15.57
C GLN A 245 -0.28 -3.04 -17.07
N GLY A 246 0.82 -3.00 -17.82
CA GLY A 246 0.87 -3.34 -19.23
C GLY A 246 2.31 -3.64 -19.68
N GLU A 247 2.47 -4.16 -20.90
CA GLU A 247 3.79 -4.57 -21.44
C GLU A 247 4.82 -3.43 -21.44
N ASN A 248 4.35 -2.20 -21.69
CA ASN A 248 5.15 -0.99 -21.79
C ASN A 248 4.90 -0.01 -20.62
N VAL A 249 4.46 -0.52 -19.47
CA VAL A 249 4.23 0.29 -18.26
C VAL A 249 5.20 -0.14 -17.18
N THR A 250 5.95 0.81 -16.63
CA THR A 250 6.89 0.56 -15.52
C THR A 250 6.29 1.06 -14.22
N LEU A 251 5.83 0.15 -13.38
CA LEU A 251 5.24 0.48 -12.08
C LEU A 251 6.22 0.16 -10.96
N VAL A 252 6.24 1.00 -9.92
CA VAL A 252 7.21 0.91 -8.83
C VAL A 252 6.52 1.09 -7.48
N GLY A 253 6.86 0.26 -6.50
CA GLY A 253 6.41 0.45 -5.11
C GLY A 253 7.52 1.03 -4.27
N TYR A 254 7.26 2.09 -3.50
CA TYR A 254 8.19 2.60 -2.51
C TYR A 254 8.40 1.58 -1.38
N ARG A 255 9.67 1.35 -1.00
CA ARG A 255 10.05 0.41 0.05
C ARG A 255 10.82 1.13 1.15
N PRO A 256 10.15 1.52 2.24
CA PRO A 256 10.80 1.97 3.46
C PRO A 256 11.14 0.79 4.39
N ASP A 257 11.79 1.06 5.51
CA ASP A 257 11.99 0.09 6.58
C ASP A 257 10.62 -0.35 7.13
N SER A 258 10.33 -1.64 6.97
CA SER A 258 9.01 -2.19 7.25
C SER A 258 8.86 -2.72 8.68
N GLN A 259 9.91 -2.68 9.51
CA GLN A 259 9.94 -3.43 10.78
C GLN A 259 8.86 -2.97 11.76
N ARG A 260 8.52 -1.68 11.75
CA ARG A 260 7.50 -1.08 12.63
C ARG A 260 6.13 -0.94 11.98
N TYR A 261 5.98 -1.19 10.68
CA TYR A 261 4.73 -0.90 9.96
C TYR A 261 3.51 -1.58 10.60
N PHE A 262 3.65 -2.87 10.86
CA PHE A 262 2.58 -3.68 11.45
C PHE A 262 2.45 -3.54 12.98
N ASP A 263 3.16 -2.61 13.62
CA ASP A 263 2.90 -2.26 15.03
C ASP A 263 1.74 -1.27 15.18
N TYR A 264 1.33 -0.62 14.08
CA TYR A 264 0.27 0.39 14.08
C TYR A 264 -0.72 0.24 12.90
N HIS A 265 -0.33 -0.35 11.77
CA HIS A 265 -1.19 -0.55 10.59
C HIS A 265 -2.57 -1.11 10.96
N HIS A 266 -3.64 -0.45 10.52
CA HIS A 266 -5.04 -0.80 10.82
C HIS A 266 -5.41 -0.80 12.33
N THR A 267 -4.75 0.02 13.15
CA THR A 267 -5.09 0.17 14.58
C THR A 267 -5.35 1.61 14.95
N SER A 268 -5.90 1.83 16.15
CA SER A 268 -5.99 3.15 16.76
C SER A 268 -4.63 3.78 17.10
N ARG A 269 -3.51 3.09 16.88
CA ARG A 269 -2.16 3.62 17.07
C ARG A 269 -1.59 4.26 15.83
N ASP A 270 -2.20 4.07 14.66
CA ASP A 270 -1.75 4.76 13.46
C ASP A 270 -2.12 6.25 13.57
N THR A 271 -1.19 7.02 14.11
CA THR A 271 -1.37 8.37 14.63
C THR A 271 -0.17 9.23 14.23
N PHE A 272 -0.39 10.52 14.03
CA PHE A 272 0.61 11.43 13.48
C PHE A 272 1.90 11.48 14.30
N ASP A 273 1.85 11.29 15.62
CA ASP A 273 3.03 11.28 16.48
C ASP A 273 3.97 10.07 16.23
N LYS A 274 3.53 9.07 15.46
CA LYS A 274 4.37 7.95 15.00
C LYS A 274 5.19 8.30 13.75
N VAL A 275 4.85 9.38 13.06
CA VAL A 275 5.53 9.81 11.85
C VAL A 275 6.79 10.60 12.18
N ASN A 276 7.94 10.07 11.80
CA ASN A 276 9.20 10.79 11.92
C ASN A 276 9.39 11.77 10.75
N LYS A 277 9.48 13.07 11.07
CA LYS A 277 9.67 14.13 10.06
C LYS A 277 10.88 13.91 9.15
N ARG A 278 12.00 13.42 9.68
CA ARG A 278 13.23 13.23 8.90
C ARG A 278 13.09 12.04 7.95
N GLU A 279 12.52 10.93 8.42
CA GLU A 279 12.25 9.75 7.58
C GLU A 279 11.27 10.09 6.45
N LEU A 280 10.20 10.81 6.77
CA LEU A 280 9.22 11.26 5.78
C LEU A 280 9.87 12.09 4.67
N ALA A 281 10.68 13.09 5.05
CA ALA A 281 11.39 13.94 4.10
C ALA A 281 12.44 13.19 3.27
N LEU A 282 13.09 12.16 3.83
CA LEU A 282 13.99 11.28 3.10
C LEU A 282 13.20 10.49 2.04
N GLY A 283 12.07 9.90 2.41
CA GLY A 283 11.20 9.19 1.46
C GLY A 283 10.68 10.09 0.33
N SER A 284 10.25 11.33 0.63
CA SER A 284 9.88 12.31 -0.38
C SER A 284 11.02 12.58 -1.37
N ALA A 285 12.24 12.77 -0.88
CA ALA A 285 13.41 12.98 -1.72
C ALA A 285 13.77 11.73 -2.55
N SER A 286 13.62 10.53 -1.99
CA SER A 286 13.84 9.26 -2.68
C SER A 286 12.85 9.08 -3.83
N ILE A 287 11.56 9.25 -3.58
CA ILE A 287 10.50 9.13 -4.60
C ILE A 287 10.70 10.18 -5.70
N ALA A 288 10.93 11.44 -5.34
CA ALA A 288 11.20 12.49 -6.32
C ALA A 288 12.44 12.20 -7.19
N SER A 289 13.51 11.67 -6.59
CA SER A 289 14.73 11.29 -7.30
C SER A 289 14.46 10.16 -8.29
N LEU A 290 13.70 9.13 -7.89
CA LEU A 290 13.34 8.04 -8.78
C LEU A 290 12.43 8.51 -9.91
N VAL A 291 11.40 9.30 -9.62
CA VAL A 291 10.50 9.87 -10.65
C VAL A 291 11.28 10.70 -11.66
N TYR A 292 12.27 11.48 -11.21
CA TYR A 292 13.16 12.22 -12.09
C TYR A 292 13.98 11.29 -13.01
N LEU A 293 14.58 10.22 -12.48
CA LEU A 293 15.32 9.25 -13.29
C LEU A 293 14.40 8.53 -14.28
N MET A 294 13.21 8.12 -13.85
CA MET A 294 12.20 7.48 -14.69
C MET A 294 11.77 8.41 -15.84
N ASP A 295 11.43 9.66 -15.54
CA ASP A 295 11.05 10.67 -16.55
C ASP A 295 12.16 10.92 -17.60
N LYS A 296 13.42 10.90 -17.17
CA LYS A 296 14.57 11.18 -18.05
C LYS A 296 15.08 9.98 -18.84
N TYR A 297 14.96 8.76 -18.32
CA TYR A 297 15.68 7.62 -18.88
C TYR A 297 14.82 6.43 -19.28
N LEU A 298 13.57 6.33 -18.80
CA LEU A 298 12.69 5.28 -19.32
C LEU A 298 12.40 5.52 -20.80
N TYR A 299 12.42 4.43 -21.56
CA TYR A 299 12.15 4.38 -23.00
C TYR A 299 13.06 5.28 -23.86
N ASN A 300 14.16 5.80 -23.28
CA ASN A 300 15.24 6.44 -23.99
C ASN A 300 16.36 5.40 -24.20
N ASN A 301 16.93 5.32 -25.41
CA ASN A 301 18.08 4.44 -25.71
C ASN A 301 19.40 4.88 -25.05
N THR A 302 19.36 5.69 -23.99
CA THR A 302 20.53 6.29 -23.38
C THR A 302 20.94 5.52 -22.13
N LEU A 303 21.96 4.66 -22.26
CA LEU A 303 22.62 4.02 -21.12
C LEU A 303 23.23 5.10 -20.19
N LEU A 304 22.82 5.08 -18.92
CA LEU A 304 23.42 5.91 -17.88
C LEU A 304 24.88 5.46 -17.66
N LYS A 305 25.82 6.41 -17.76
CA LYS A 305 27.20 6.17 -17.35
C LYS A 305 27.27 6.14 -15.82
N PRO A 306 28.00 5.17 -15.23
CA PRO A 306 27.99 4.85 -13.80
C PRO A 306 28.72 5.85 -12.90
#